data_AF-A0A935YUU1-F1
#
_entry.id   AF-A0A935YUU1-F1
#
_cell.length_a   1.000
_cell.length_b   1.000
_cell.length_c   1.000
_cell.angle_alpha   90.00
_cell.angle_beta   90.00
_cell.angle_gamma   90.00
#
_symmetry.space_group_name_H-M   'P 1'
#
loop_
_entity.id
_entity.type
_entity.pdbx_description
1 polymer ?
#
loop_
_entity_poly.entity_id
_entity_poly.type
_entity_poly.pdbx_seq_one_letter_code
_entity_poly.pdbx_strand_id
1 'polypeptide(L)'
;MFEETPSAAEKRYRKVLAILPANQDWWEYERAQAHLSDLLIKQSRWKDALDIFSNEPLNATQQLLVGNIWKAQKNWPKAEAHGLESFKQASLNGHLPNELEAAIYLLQLDKQQARPLNTYYRQFVVKEAGHIPHWIKFHSSQLEEIGLELPSP
;
A
#
# COMPACT_ATOMS: atom_id res chain seq x y z
N MET A 1 10.61 17.16 9.91
CA MET A 1 12.05 16.96 10.16
C MET A 1 12.40 15.55 9.75
N PHE A 2 13.05 15.41 8.59
CA PHE A 2 13.56 14.13 8.08
C PHE A 2 14.83 13.80 8.86
N GLU A 3 14.90 12.61 9.47
CA GLU A 3 16.09 12.16 10.20
C GLU A 3 17.22 11.90 9.19
N GLU A 4 18.43 12.38 9.47
CA GLU A 4 19.54 12.44 8.50
C GLU A 4 20.12 11.06 8.14
N THR A 5 19.83 10.02 8.94
CA THR A 5 20.34 8.66 8.70
C THR A 5 19.23 7.60 8.76
N PRO A 6 19.31 6.55 7.93
CA PRO A 6 18.41 5.40 7.99
C PRO A 6 18.22 4.81 9.40
N SER A 7 19.30 4.77 10.19
CA SER A 7 19.28 4.29 11.57
C SER A 7 18.51 5.20 12.53
N ALA A 8 18.63 6.53 12.38
CA ALA A 8 17.88 7.48 13.20
C ALA A 8 16.38 7.44 12.85
N ALA A 9 16.06 7.32 11.56
CA ALA A 9 14.69 7.14 11.07
C ALA A 9 14.06 5.86 11.65
N GLU A 10 14.74 4.71 11.56
CA GLU A 10 14.25 3.45 12.13
C GLU A 10 13.96 3.58 13.63
N LYS A 11 14.90 4.13 14.41
CA LYS A 11 14.74 4.32 15.85
C LYS A 11 13.52 5.19 16.16
N ARG A 12 13.30 6.25 15.38
CA ARG A 12 12.14 7.13 15.55
C ARG A 12 10.83 6.43 15.23
N TYR A 13 10.73 5.71 14.12
CA TYR A 13 9.49 5.00 13.77
C TYR A 13 9.17 3.91 14.78
N ARG A 14 10.15 3.12 15.22
CA ARG A 14 9.97 2.14 16.29
C ARG A 14 9.48 2.78 17.60
N LYS A 15 10.01 3.95 17.95
CA LYS A 15 9.55 4.71 19.12
C LYS A 15 8.09 5.14 18.99
N VAL A 16 7.67 5.62 17.80
CA VAL A 16 6.26 5.98 17.56
C VAL A 16 5.34 4.77 17.75
N LEU A 17 5.69 3.63 17.15
CA LEU A 17 4.91 2.39 17.24
C LEU A 17 4.85 1.81 18.67
N ALA A 18 5.84 2.11 19.51
CA ALA A 18 5.88 1.66 20.91
C ALA A 18 5.10 2.57 21.88
N ILE A 19 4.88 3.84 21.51
CA ILE A 19 4.24 4.83 22.39
C ILE A 19 2.77 5.00 22.06
N LEU A 20 2.43 5.02 20.77
CA LEU A 20 1.06 5.22 20.34
C LEU A 20 0.32 3.86 20.35
N PRO A 21 -0.88 3.79 20.96
CA PRO A 21 -1.64 2.57 20.99
C PRO A 21 -2.18 2.24 19.59
N ALA A 22 -2.09 0.98 19.19
CA ALA A 22 -2.50 0.50 17.86
C ALA A 22 -4.02 0.58 17.62
N ASN A 23 -4.82 0.64 18.69
CA ASN A 23 -6.28 0.60 18.67
C ASN A 23 -6.95 1.98 18.44
N GLN A 24 -6.16 3.01 18.16
CA GLN A 24 -6.64 4.36 17.87
C GLN A 24 -6.06 4.83 16.54
N ASP A 25 -6.88 5.50 15.74
CA ASP A 25 -6.51 6.03 14.42
C ASP A 25 -5.55 7.22 14.54
N TRP A 26 -4.29 6.92 14.84
CA TRP A 26 -3.20 7.88 14.86
C TRP A 26 -2.54 7.90 13.48
N TRP A 27 -2.72 8.99 12.73
CA TRP A 27 -2.08 9.17 11.42
C TRP A 27 -0.55 9.05 11.50
N GLU A 28 0.07 9.41 12.64
CA GLU A 28 1.50 9.19 12.87
C GLU A 28 1.86 7.71 13.02
N TYR A 29 0.99 6.88 13.58
CA TYR A 29 1.19 5.44 13.75
C TYR A 29 1.18 4.73 12.40
N GLU A 30 0.13 4.93 11.60
CA GLU A 30 0.04 4.34 10.26
C GLU A 30 1.21 4.80 9.37
N ARG A 31 1.56 6.08 9.45
CA ARG A 31 2.70 6.63 8.72
C ARG A 31 4.01 6.01 9.19
N ALA A 32 4.20 5.80 10.50
CA ALA A 32 5.37 5.11 11.02
C ALA A 32 5.44 3.65 10.54
N GLN A 33 4.31 2.93 10.47
CA GLN A 33 4.26 1.58 9.89
C GLN A 33 4.69 1.60 8.41
N ALA A 34 4.16 2.52 7.62
CA ALA A 34 4.48 2.64 6.19
C ALA A 34 5.97 2.97 5.95
N HIS A 35 6.53 3.97 6.63
CA HIS A 35 7.94 4.34 6.45
C HIS A 35 8.91 3.29 7.01
N LEU A 36 8.58 2.67 8.16
CA LEU A 36 9.41 1.62 8.73
C LEU A 36 9.42 0.36 7.85
N SER A 37 8.27 -0.05 7.34
CA SER A 37 8.19 -1.21 6.45
C SER A 37 8.96 -0.99 5.14
N ASP A 38 8.84 0.18 4.50
CA ASP A 38 9.62 0.53 3.31
C ASP A 38 11.14 0.53 3.58
N LEU A 39 11.56 1.09 4.72
CA LEU A 39 12.96 1.08 5.13
C LEU A 39 13.50 -0.34 5.31
N LEU A 40 12.74 -1.21 5.97
CA LEU A 40 13.13 -2.60 6.19
C LEU A 40 13.11 -3.42 4.90
N ILE A 41 12.17 -3.16 3.99
CA ILE A 41 12.14 -3.72 2.63
C ILE A 41 13.44 -3.39 1.89
N LYS A 42 13.87 -2.13 1.90
CA LYS A 42 15.13 -1.70 1.26
C LYS A 42 16.36 -2.38 1.85
N GLN A 43 16.32 -2.73 3.13
CA GLN A 43 17.38 -3.47 3.83
C GLN A 43 17.24 -5.00 3.71
N SER A 44 16.27 -5.50 2.96
CA SER A 44 15.93 -6.94 2.88
C SER A 44 15.60 -7.59 4.23
N ARG A 45 15.17 -6.81 5.22
CA ARG A 45 14.75 -7.27 6.55
C ARG A 45 13.26 -7.62 6.57
N TRP A 46 12.89 -8.58 5.74
CA TRP A 46 11.49 -8.94 5.47
C TRP A 46 10.74 -9.39 6.71
N LYS A 47 11.39 -10.19 7.57
CA LYS A 47 10.80 -10.69 8.81
C LYS A 47 10.44 -9.52 9.73
N ASP A 48 11.39 -8.62 9.96
CA ASP A 48 11.18 -7.45 10.81
C ASP A 48 10.06 -6.54 10.25
N ALA A 49 9.92 -6.46 8.92
CA ALA A 49 8.85 -5.71 8.28
C ALA A 49 7.48 -6.36 8.50
N LEU A 50 7.39 -7.69 8.43
CA LEU A 50 6.16 -8.44 8.73
C LEU A 50 5.79 -8.37 10.21
N ASP A 51 6.78 -8.41 11.10
CA ASP A 51 6.59 -8.38 12.55
C ASP A 51 5.99 -7.02 13.02
N ILE A 52 6.00 -5.97 12.19
CA ILE A 52 5.27 -4.70 12.46
C ILE A 52 3.75 -4.92 12.51
N PHE A 53 3.26 -5.90 11.75
CA PHE A 53 1.83 -6.14 11.50
C PHE A 53 1.35 -7.44 12.18
N SER A 54 2.06 -7.92 13.21
CA SER A 54 1.75 -9.19 13.88
C SER A 54 0.57 -9.11 14.84
N ASN A 55 0.15 -7.90 15.21
CA ASN A 55 -0.85 -7.66 16.23
C ASN A 55 -2.10 -7.07 15.58
N GLU A 56 -3.25 -7.69 15.86
CA GLU A 56 -4.60 -7.30 15.39
C GLU A 56 -4.94 -7.62 13.92
N PRO A 57 -6.24 -7.72 13.57
CA PRO A 57 -6.65 -7.84 12.18
C PRO A 57 -6.24 -6.60 11.39
N LEU A 58 -5.67 -6.81 10.21
CA LEU A 58 -5.19 -5.73 9.36
C LEU A 58 -6.35 -5.01 8.68
N ASN A 59 -6.29 -3.67 8.71
CA ASN A 59 -7.14 -2.81 7.89
C ASN A 59 -6.67 -2.78 6.43
N ALA A 60 -7.46 -2.18 5.53
CA ALA A 60 -7.15 -2.16 4.09
C ALA A 60 -5.75 -1.60 3.78
N THR A 61 -5.37 -0.48 4.40
CA THR A 61 -4.05 0.14 4.20
C THR A 61 -2.92 -0.81 4.65
N GLN A 62 -3.07 -1.43 5.82
CA GLN A 62 -2.09 -2.38 6.36
C GLN A 62 -2.00 -3.65 5.51
N GLN A 63 -3.10 -4.11 4.93
CA GLN A 63 -3.10 -5.21 3.97
C GLN A 63 -2.19 -4.88 2.76
N LEU A 64 -2.25 -3.67 2.20
CA LEU A 64 -1.33 -3.26 1.12
C LEU A 64 0.12 -3.19 1.57
N LEU A 65 0.40 -2.71 2.79
CA LEU A 65 1.77 -2.68 3.33
C LEU A 65 2.35 -4.09 3.45
N VAL A 66 1.59 -5.05 3.99
CA VAL A 66 1.99 -6.46 4.05
C VAL A 66 2.12 -7.06 2.65
N GLY A 67 1.20 -6.74 1.74
CA GLY A 67 1.28 -7.10 0.33
C GLY A 67 2.60 -6.65 -0.30
N ASN A 68 3.00 -5.39 -0.09
CA ASN A 68 4.27 -4.85 -0.59
C ASN A 68 5.50 -5.59 -0.04
N ILE A 69 5.46 -6.04 1.21
CA ILE A 69 6.55 -6.86 1.79
C ILE A 69 6.66 -8.21 1.07
N TRP A 70 5.53 -8.86 0.77
CA TRP A 70 5.53 -10.10 -0.01
C TRP A 70 5.90 -9.90 -1.48
N LYS A 71 5.47 -8.78 -2.06
CA LYS A 71 5.82 -8.33 -3.41
C LYS A 71 7.33 -8.17 -3.55
N ALA A 72 7.97 -7.52 -2.58
CA ALA A 72 9.42 -7.34 -2.54
C ALA A 72 10.18 -8.68 -2.43
N GLN A 73 9.59 -9.67 -1.76
CA GLN A 73 10.10 -11.05 -1.71
C GLN A 73 9.79 -11.88 -2.97
N LYS A 74 9.09 -11.31 -3.96
CA LYS A 74 8.56 -12.02 -5.15
C LYS A 74 7.63 -13.19 -4.80
N ASN A 75 7.00 -13.14 -3.62
CA ASN A 75 5.98 -14.10 -3.23
C ASN A 75 4.61 -13.60 -3.73
N TRP A 76 4.39 -13.72 -5.04
CA TRP A 76 3.23 -13.18 -5.72
C TRP A 76 1.89 -13.69 -5.18
N PRO A 77 1.71 -15.00 -4.87
CA PRO A 77 0.44 -15.48 -4.33
C PRO A 77 0.05 -14.81 -3.01
N LYS A 78 1.02 -14.58 -2.11
CA LYS A 78 0.76 -13.85 -0.86
C LYS A 78 0.52 -12.37 -1.11
N ALA A 79 1.32 -11.76 -1.97
CA ALA A 79 1.18 -10.35 -2.33
C ALA A 79 -0.21 -10.05 -2.93
N GLU A 80 -0.71 -10.94 -3.79
CA GLU A 80 -2.02 -10.86 -4.43
C GLU A 80 -3.15 -11.07 -3.42
N ALA A 81 -3.05 -12.08 -2.54
CA ALA A 81 -4.07 -12.33 -1.50
C ALA A 81 -4.29 -11.10 -0.60
N HIS A 82 -3.21 -10.44 -0.18
CA HIS A 82 -3.29 -9.21 0.61
C HIS A 82 -3.86 -8.03 -0.19
N GLY A 83 -3.53 -7.90 -1.49
CA GLY A 83 -4.13 -6.87 -2.36
C GLY A 83 -5.64 -7.05 -2.54
N LEU A 84 -6.09 -8.30 -2.73
CA LEU A 84 -7.50 -8.64 -2.86
C LEU A 84 -8.27 -8.36 -1.57
N GLU A 85 -7.72 -8.74 -0.42
CA GLU A 85 -8.36 -8.47 0.87
C GLU A 85 -8.41 -6.97 1.16
N SER A 86 -7.37 -6.20 0.83
CA SER A 86 -7.41 -4.74 0.90
C SER A 86 -8.54 -4.15 0.06
N PHE A 87 -8.65 -4.56 -1.21
CA PHE A 87 -9.69 -4.07 -2.11
C PHE A 87 -11.08 -4.37 -1.55
N LYS A 88 -11.29 -5.61 -1.10
CA LYS A 88 -12.56 -6.06 -0.50
C LYS A 88 -12.91 -5.25 0.75
N GLN A 89 -11.98 -5.06 1.68
CA GLN A 89 -12.24 -4.29 2.89
C GLN A 89 -12.55 -2.81 2.59
N ALA A 90 -11.79 -2.19 1.68
CA ALA A 90 -12.03 -0.81 1.27
C ALA A 90 -13.41 -0.65 0.62
N SER A 91 -13.80 -1.59 -0.24
CA SER A 91 -15.10 -1.62 -0.90
C SER A 91 -16.24 -1.78 0.11
N LEU A 92 -16.12 -2.72 1.06
CA LEU A 92 -17.12 -2.94 2.13
C LEU A 92 -17.30 -1.72 3.05
N ASN A 93 -16.22 -0.98 3.29
CA ASN A 93 -16.24 0.19 4.16
C ASN A 93 -16.54 1.50 3.39
N GLY A 94 -16.71 1.45 2.07
CA GLY A 94 -16.97 2.62 1.23
C GLY A 94 -15.78 3.60 1.12
N HIS A 95 -14.56 3.15 1.41
CA HIS A 95 -13.35 3.97 1.32
C HIS A 95 -12.77 3.93 -0.09
N LEU A 96 -13.37 4.70 -0.99
CA LEU A 96 -12.98 4.75 -2.41
C LEU A 96 -11.48 5.02 -2.65
N PRO A 97 -10.79 5.93 -1.91
CA PRO A 97 -9.35 6.12 -2.11
C PRO A 97 -8.54 4.84 -1.92
N ASN A 98 -8.83 4.08 -0.86
CA ASN A 98 -8.13 2.83 -0.54
C ASN A 98 -8.48 1.71 -1.53
N GLU A 99 -9.71 1.71 -2.04
CA GLU A 99 -10.15 0.76 -3.07
C GLU A 99 -9.40 1.00 -4.38
N LEU A 100 -9.23 2.26 -4.78
CA LEU A 100 -8.43 2.66 -5.93
C LEU A 100 -6.95 2.33 -5.77
N GLU A 101 -6.37 2.58 -4.59
CA GLU A 101 -4.98 2.19 -4.29
C GLU A 101 -4.79 0.66 -4.41
N ALA A 102 -5.73 -0.12 -3.88
CA ALA A 102 -5.68 -1.58 -3.98
C ALA A 102 -5.85 -2.07 -5.42
N ALA A 103 -6.70 -1.43 -6.21
CA ALA A 103 -6.87 -1.74 -7.63
C ALA A 103 -5.59 -1.46 -8.44
N ILE A 104 -4.94 -0.31 -8.23
CA ILE A 104 -3.63 -0.01 -8.84
C ILE A 104 -2.61 -1.07 -8.44
N TYR A 105 -2.55 -1.40 -7.15
CA TYR A 105 -1.61 -2.39 -6.62
C TYR A 105 -1.76 -3.76 -7.32
N LEU A 106 -2.99 -4.24 -7.50
CA LEU A 106 -3.26 -5.50 -8.20
C LEU A 106 -2.87 -5.44 -9.68
N LEU A 107 -3.11 -4.31 -10.36
CA LEU A 107 -2.69 -4.10 -11.74
C LEU A 107 -1.15 -4.06 -11.89
N GLN A 108 -0.45 -3.46 -10.92
CA GLN A 108 1.01 -3.49 -10.86
C GLN A 108 1.53 -4.93 -10.68
N LEU A 109 0.86 -5.74 -9.84
CA LEU A 109 1.20 -7.16 -9.69
C LEU A 109 1.02 -7.95 -10.99
N ASP A 110 -0.03 -7.69 -11.76
CA ASP A 110 -0.22 -8.30 -13.08
C ASP A 110 0.94 -7.95 -14.01
N LYS A 111 1.31 -6.67 -14.07
CA LYS A 111 2.43 -6.21 -14.90
C LYS A 111 3.76 -6.85 -14.50
N GLN A 112 4.06 -6.91 -13.19
CA GLN A 112 5.31 -7.51 -12.68
C GLN A 112 5.41 -9.01 -12.98
N GLN A 113 4.28 -9.69 -13.10
CA GLN A 113 4.19 -11.12 -13.46
C GLN A 113 4.02 -11.34 -14.97
N ALA A 114 4.06 -10.29 -15.80
CA ALA A 114 3.77 -10.32 -17.23
C ALA A 114 2.40 -10.97 -17.55
N ARG A 115 1.43 -10.85 -16.64
CA ARG A 115 0.03 -11.26 -16.86
C ARG A 115 -0.72 -10.16 -17.59
N PRO A 116 -1.74 -10.51 -18.39
CA PRO A 116 -2.70 -9.53 -18.87
C PRO A 116 -3.30 -8.76 -17.69
N LEU A 117 -3.36 -7.44 -17.80
CA LEU A 117 -3.98 -6.60 -16.77
C LEU A 117 -5.44 -6.98 -16.59
N ASN A 118 -5.84 -7.20 -15.34
CA ASN A 118 -7.22 -7.55 -15.02
C ASN A 118 -8.20 -6.44 -15.47
N THR A 119 -9.10 -6.80 -16.38
CA THR A 119 -10.08 -5.88 -16.98
C THR A 119 -10.99 -5.22 -15.94
N TYR A 120 -11.37 -5.95 -14.88
CA TYR A 120 -12.24 -5.42 -13.83
C TYR A 120 -11.59 -4.25 -13.09
N TYR A 121 -10.38 -4.44 -12.57
CA TYR A 121 -9.66 -3.37 -11.85
C TYR A 121 -9.31 -2.20 -12.77
N ARG A 122 -8.97 -2.48 -14.03
CA ARG A 122 -8.73 -1.43 -15.03
C ARG A 122 -9.97 -0.55 -15.25
N GLN A 123 -11.12 -1.17 -15.49
CA GLN A 123 -12.38 -0.44 -15.68
C GLN A 123 -12.80 0.32 -14.42
N PHE A 124 -12.60 -0.30 -13.25
CA PHE A 124 -12.86 0.33 -11.96
C PHE A 124 -12.05 1.63 -11.79
N VAL A 125 -10.72 1.58 -11.99
CA VAL A 125 -9.86 2.76 -11.88
C VAL A 125 -10.26 3.85 -12.87
N VAL A 126 -10.50 3.50 -14.14
CA VAL A 126 -10.95 4.46 -15.17
C VAL A 126 -12.25 5.16 -14.77
N LYS A 127 -13.20 4.43 -14.20
CA LYS A 127 -14.52 4.94 -13.84
C LYS A 127 -14.49 5.81 -12.59
N GLU A 128 -13.78 5.36 -11.55
CA GLU A 128 -13.91 5.93 -10.21
C GLU A 128 -12.81 6.97 -9.88
N ALA A 129 -11.67 6.93 -10.56
CA ALA A 129 -10.55 7.87 -10.28
C ALA A 129 -10.94 9.35 -10.40
N GLY A 130 -11.88 9.68 -11.29
CA GLY A 130 -12.38 11.04 -11.49
C GLY A 130 -13.25 11.56 -10.34
N HIS A 131 -13.73 10.68 -9.44
CA HIS A 131 -14.55 11.09 -8.30
C HIS A 131 -13.73 11.67 -7.14
N ILE A 132 -12.40 11.52 -7.15
CA ILE A 132 -11.52 12.06 -6.11
C ILE A 132 -10.69 13.22 -6.68
N PRO A 133 -10.86 14.45 -6.17
CA PRO A 133 -10.11 15.61 -6.63
C PRO A 133 -8.60 15.38 -6.59
N HIS A 134 -7.92 15.72 -7.69
CA HIS A 134 -6.47 15.61 -7.86
C HIS A 134 -5.87 14.20 -7.72
N TRP A 135 -6.68 13.14 -7.54
CA TRP A 135 -6.17 11.78 -7.33
C TRP A 135 -5.35 11.28 -8.52
N ILE A 136 -5.85 11.50 -9.75
CA ILE A 136 -5.16 11.16 -11.00
C ILE A 136 -3.79 11.83 -11.06
N LYS A 137 -3.70 13.10 -10.66
CA LYS A 137 -2.44 13.85 -10.64
C LYS A 137 -1.43 13.23 -9.68
N PHE A 138 -1.87 12.90 -8.45
CA PHE A 138 -1.00 12.30 -7.43
C PHE A 138 -0.54 10.88 -7.77
N HIS A 139 -1.33 10.13 -8.54
CA HIS A 139 -1.05 8.74 -8.91
C HIS A 139 -0.57 8.57 -10.36
N SER A 140 -0.30 9.67 -11.07
CA SER A 140 0.12 9.69 -12.48
C SER A 140 1.25 8.70 -12.79
N SER A 141 2.32 8.71 -12.00
CA SER A 141 3.45 7.79 -12.18
C SER A 141 3.05 6.31 -12.05
N GLN A 142 2.14 5.96 -11.14
CA GLN A 142 1.68 4.58 -10.99
C GLN A 142 0.73 4.18 -12.12
N LEU A 143 -0.12 5.10 -12.58
CA LEU A 143 -1.02 4.91 -13.70
C LEU A 143 -0.24 4.70 -15.01
N GLU A 144 0.79 5.51 -15.26
CA GLU A 144 1.73 5.34 -16.37
C GLU A 144 2.45 3.99 -16.29
N GLU A 145 2.89 3.59 -15.08
CA GLU A 145 3.51 2.28 -14.87
C GLU A 145 2.56 1.15 -15.29
N ILE A 146 1.25 1.25 -15.08
CA ILE A 146 0.30 0.22 -15.53
C ILE A 146 -0.30 0.49 -16.92
N GLY A 147 0.22 1.47 -17.66
CA GLY A 147 -0.24 1.79 -19.02
C GLY A 147 -1.67 2.35 -19.08
N LEU A 148 -2.11 3.03 -18.01
CA LEU A 148 -3.38 3.75 -17.96
C LEU A 148 -3.12 5.24 -18.06
N GLU A 149 -3.50 5.83 -19.19
CA GLU A 149 -3.54 7.28 -19.36
C GLU A 149 -4.97 7.75 -19.08
N LEU A 150 -5.13 8.51 -17.99
CA LEU A 150 -6.40 9.12 -17.63
C LEU A 150 -6.33 10.63 -17.83
N PRO A 151 -7.35 11.25 -18.45
CA PRO A 151 -7.40 12.70 -18.56
C PRO A 151 -7.46 13.30 -17.15
N SER A 152 -6.51 14.18 -16.83
CA SER A 152 -6.63 14.99 -15.62
C SER A 152 -7.74 16.02 -15.82
N PRO A 153 -8.72 16.13 -14.90
CA PRO A 153 -9.75 17.16 -14.96
C PRO A 153 -9.20 18.56 -14.76
#